data_AF-A0A009T106-F1
#
_entry.id   AF-A0A009T106-F1
#
_cell.length_a   1.000
_cell.length_b   1.000
_cell.length_c   1.000
_cell.angle_alpha   90.00
_cell.angle_beta   90.00
_cell.angle_gamma   90.00
#
_symmetry.space_group_name_H-M   'P 1'
#
loop_
_entity.id
_entity.type
_entity.pdbx_description
1 polymer ?
#
loop_
_entity_poly.entity_id
_entity_poly.type
_entity_poly.pdbx_seq_one_letter_code
_entity_poly.pdbx_strand_id
1 'polypeptide(L)'
;MNPTIILKFLAFLGAHKKSVLLEFNQGLNVIYGASDTGKTYILQTIDFMLGAKEIRPIPEIRGYTDILLGIEISTGEKFTLSRKVSGGDFLVFDGLYKEITADLSGQKLRSKHKDGRTDTLSAFLLDKINLKDKRLKKNVSGETNSLSFRNLSHLTIIDEEKIQKQISPIFTGQHVSKTPEISLFNLLLTGIDNSYLDYRPKSESNSSSDIAKVQILDE
;
A
#
# COMPACT_ATOMS: atom_id res chain seq x y z
N MET A 1 -12.07 -8.44 -13.57
CA MET A 1 -11.94 -7.48 -12.45
C MET A 1 -10.77 -7.93 -11.58
N ASN A 2 -9.97 -6.99 -11.07
CA ASN A 2 -8.91 -7.33 -10.13
C ASN A 2 -9.52 -7.79 -8.79
N PRO A 3 -8.92 -8.78 -8.11
CA PRO A 3 -9.32 -9.14 -6.76
C PRO A 3 -9.23 -7.94 -5.81
N THR A 4 -10.06 -7.93 -4.79
CA THR A 4 -10.10 -6.86 -3.78
C THR A 4 -9.55 -7.36 -2.45
N ILE A 5 -8.88 -6.46 -1.71
CA ILE A 5 -8.39 -6.70 -0.35
C ILE A 5 -9.51 -6.31 0.63
N ILE A 6 -9.89 -7.25 1.49
CA ILE A 6 -10.91 -7.06 2.53
C ILE A 6 -10.23 -7.22 3.88
N LEU A 7 -10.28 -6.17 4.70
CA LEU A 7 -9.78 -6.23 6.08
C LEU A 7 -10.79 -7.00 6.94
N LYS A 8 -10.30 -7.91 7.79
CA LYS A 8 -11.13 -8.75 8.66
C LYS A 8 -10.99 -8.38 10.13
N PHE A 9 -9.77 -8.08 10.57
CA PHE A 9 -9.53 -7.58 11.91
C PHE A 9 -8.19 -6.88 12.01
N LEU A 10 -8.05 -6.05 13.05
CA LEU A 10 -6.80 -5.50 13.55
C LEU A 10 -6.66 -5.92 15.01
N ALA A 11 -5.53 -6.52 15.39
CA ALA A 11 -5.28 -6.92 16.77
C ALA A 11 -3.94 -6.37 17.28
N PHE A 12 -3.89 -6.06 18.57
CA PHE A 12 -2.68 -5.64 19.28
C PHE A 12 -2.37 -6.68 20.35
N LEU A 13 -1.16 -7.24 20.31
CA LEU A 13 -0.72 -8.31 21.20
C LEU A 13 0.47 -7.85 22.05
N GLY A 14 0.52 -8.32 23.28
CA GLY A 14 1.63 -8.06 24.20
C GLY A 14 1.69 -9.12 25.29
N ALA A 15 2.90 -9.59 25.63
CA ALA A 15 3.09 -10.69 26.59
C ALA A 15 2.45 -10.44 27.97
N HIS A 16 2.39 -9.18 28.38
CA HIS A 16 1.88 -8.76 29.70
C HIS A 16 0.73 -7.76 29.60
N LYS A 17 0.06 -7.69 28.44
CA LYS A 17 -1.05 -6.77 28.21
C LYS A 17 -2.17 -7.51 27.50
N LYS A 18 -3.39 -7.35 28.01
CA LYS A 18 -4.57 -7.96 27.40
C LYS A 18 -4.68 -7.55 25.94
N SER A 19 -4.78 -8.54 25.05
CA SER A 19 -4.94 -8.30 23.62
C SER A 19 -6.18 -7.46 23.32
N VAL A 20 -6.05 -6.55 22.38
CA VAL A 20 -7.17 -5.77 21.84
C VAL A 20 -7.45 -6.24 20.42
N LEU A 21 -8.72 -6.42 20.10
CA LEU A 21 -9.19 -6.87 18.80
C LEU A 21 -10.27 -5.90 18.30
N LEU A 22 -10.10 -5.45 17.07
CA LEU A 22 -11.09 -4.69 16.30
C LEU A 22 -11.44 -5.51 15.06
N GLU A 23 -12.71 -5.90 14.93
CA GLU A 23 -13.19 -6.69 13.81
C GLU A 23 -13.86 -5.82 12.75
N PHE A 24 -13.73 -6.22 11.49
CA PHE A 24 -14.34 -5.59 10.34
C PHE A 24 -15.24 -6.58 9.62
N ASN A 25 -16.41 -6.11 9.23
CA ASN A 25 -17.31 -6.84 8.35
C ASN A 25 -17.02 -6.48 6.89
N GLN A 26 -17.50 -7.32 5.97
CA GLN A 26 -17.48 -6.96 4.55
C GLN A 26 -18.43 -5.78 4.30
N GLY A 27 -17.96 -4.78 3.56
CA GLY A 27 -18.73 -3.57 3.23
C GLY A 27 -18.35 -2.37 4.10
N LEU A 28 -19.33 -1.50 4.38
CA LEU A 28 -19.11 -0.26 5.12
C LEU A 28 -18.98 -0.56 6.62
N ASN A 29 -17.86 -0.15 7.21
CA ASN A 29 -17.64 -0.17 8.65
C ASN A 29 -17.53 1.28 9.14
N VAL A 30 -18.25 1.62 10.21
CA VAL A 30 -18.22 2.97 10.81
C VAL A 30 -17.66 2.87 12.22
N ILE A 31 -16.50 3.49 12.44
CA ILE A 31 -15.89 3.63 13.77
C ILE A 31 -16.19 5.04 14.25
N TYR A 32 -16.96 5.17 15.32
CA TYR A 32 -17.39 6.45 15.88
C TYR A 32 -17.10 6.52 17.38
N GLY A 33 -17.04 7.74 17.91
CA GLY A 33 -16.74 8.02 19.31
C GLY A 33 -16.22 9.44 19.50
N ALA A 34 -16.12 9.88 20.76
CA ALA A 34 -15.64 11.22 21.13
C ALA A 34 -14.28 11.57 20.48
N SER A 35 -13.95 12.85 20.35
CA SER A 35 -12.64 13.25 19.82
C SER A 35 -11.49 12.65 20.66
N ASP A 36 -10.34 12.42 20.02
CA ASP A 36 -9.12 11.90 20.66
C ASP A 36 -9.22 10.51 21.31
N THR A 37 -10.18 9.69 20.88
CA THR A 37 -10.35 8.31 21.39
C THR A 37 -9.59 7.24 20.58
N GLY A 38 -8.62 7.63 19.74
CA GLY A 38 -7.81 6.68 18.97
C GLY A 38 -8.36 6.29 17.59
N LYS A 39 -9.43 6.93 17.09
CA LYS A 39 -9.96 6.69 15.72
C LYS A 39 -8.90 6.92 14.63
N THR A 40 -8.22 8.07 14.69
CA THR A 40 -7.11 8.41 13.78
C THR A 40 -5.97 7.41 13.91
N TYR A 41 -5.72 6.91 15.12
CA TYR A 41 -4.68 5.93 15.39
C TYR A 41 -4.96 4.58 14.72
N ILE A 42 -6.21 4.14 14.68
CA ILE A 42 -6.63 2.91 13.98
C ILE A 42 -6.30 3.03 12.48
N LEU A 43 -6.65 4.15 11.84
CA LEU A 43 -6.35 4.39 10.43
C LEU A 43 -4.83 4.40 10.15
N GLN A 44 -4.06 5.08 11.02
CA GLN A 44 -2.59 5.07 10.96
C GLN A 44 -2.00 3.68 11.16
N THR A 45 -2.62 2.84 12.00
CA THR A 45 -2.20 1.46 12.20
C THR A 45 -2.44 0.62 10.95
N ILE A 46 -3.57 0.80 10.28
CA ILE A 46 -3.86 0.15 9.00
C ILE A 46 -2.81 0.58 7.96
N ASP A 47 -2.49 1.88 7.86
CA ASP A 47 -1.43 2.36 6.95
C ASP A 47 -0.05 1.75 7.27
N PHE A 48 0.28 1.64 8.55
CA PHE A 48 1.49 1.00 9.03
C PHE A 48 1.55 -0.50 8.69
N MET A 49 0.45 -1.22 8.86
CA MET A 49 0.35 -2.63 8.49
C MET A 49 0.36 -2.84 6.97
N LEU A 50 0.03 -1.81 6.19
CA LEU A 50 0.15 -1.76 4.73
C LEU A 50 1.46 -1.13 4.24
N GLY A 51 2.49 -1.08 5.12
CA GLY A 51 3.87 -0.80 4.75
C GLY A 51 4.35 0.62 5.02
N ALA A 52 3.59 1.47 5.73
CA ALA A 52 4.15 2.74 6.21
C ALA A 52 5.35 2.47 7.14
N LYS A 53 6.35 3.37 7.13
CA LYS A 53 7.63 3.11 7.80
C LYS A 53 7.45 2.92 9.31
N GLU A 54 6.71 3.82 9.92
CA GLU A 54 6.53 3.97 11.36
C GLU A 54 5.07 4.34 11.65
N ILE A 55 4.63 4.10 12.87
CA ILE A 55 3.35 4.57 13.40
C ILE A 55 3.64 5.57 14.52
N ARG A 56 2.75 6.56 14.70
CA ARG A 56 2.85 7.51 15.80
C ARG A 56 2.96 6.78 17.14
N PRO A 57 3.89 7.14 18.04
CA PRO A 57 3.88 6.57 19.39
C PRO A 57 2.75 7.22 20.21
N ILE A 58 1.96 6.40 20.91
CA ILE A 58 0.95 6.86 21.88
C ILE A 58 1.15 6.10 23.21
N PRO A 59 0.80 6.68 24.37
CA PRO A 59 0.96 6.00 25.66
C PRO A 59 0.28 4.62 25.72
N GLU A 60 -0.88 4.48 25.08
CA GLU A 60 -1.72 3.28 25.05
C GLU A 60 -1.04 2.12 24.32
N ILE A 61 -0.07 2.38 23.43
CA ILE A 61 0.64 1.31 22.72
C ILE A 61 1.65 0.59 23.62
N ARG A 62 2.06 1.20 24.73
CA ARG A 62 3.05 0.62 25.65
C ARG A 62 2.59 -0.74 26.16
N GLY A 63 3.48 -1.72 26.10
CA GLY A 63 3.22 -3.10 26.47
C GLY A 63 2.72 -3.99 25.33
N TYR A 64 2.30 -3.42 24.20
CA TYR A 64 2.08 -4.19 22.97
C TYR A 64 3.39 -4.34 22.20
N THR A 65 3.62 -5.51 21.65
CA THR A 65 4.82 -5.88 20.90
C THR A 65 4.53 -6.14 19.43
N ASP A 66 3.34 -6.67 19.13
CA ASP A 66 2.96 -7.14 17.80
C ASP A 66 1.57 -6.59 17.42
N ILE A 67 1.41 -6.27 16.15
CA ILE A 67 0.15 -5.90 15.53
C ILE A 67 -0.17 -6.96 14.49
N LEU A 68 -1.40 -7.48 14.52
CA LEU A 68 -1.91 -8.41 13.52
C LEU A 68 -2.97 -7.72 12.65
N LEU A 69 -2.89 -7.94 11.34
CA LEU A 69 -3.91 -7.52 10.37
C LEU A 69 -4.38 -8.75 9.59
N GLY A 70 -5.62 -9.15 9.84
CA GLY A 70 -6.27 -10.24 9.10
C GLY A 70 -6.85 -9.72 7.79
N ILE A 71 -6.53 -10.41 6.69
CA ILE A 71 -6.93 -10.02 5.33
C ILE A 71 -7.56 -11.22 4.63
N GLU A 72 -8.62 -10.94 3.87
CA GLU A 72 -9.25 -11.85 2.93
C GLU A 72 -9.21 -11.21 1.54
N ILE A 73 -8.78 -11.95 0.53
CA ILE A 73 -8.89 -11.56 -0.87
C ILE A 73 -10.26 -12.03 -1.38
N SER A 74 -10.88 -11.27 -2.28
CA SER A 74 -12.20 -11.63 -2.85
C SER A 74 -12.22 -12.99 -3.59
N THR A 75 -11.06 -13.56 -3.89
CA THR A 75 -10.90 -14.93 -4.42
C THR A 75 -11.04 -16.02 -3.34
N GLY A 76 -11.16 -15.64 -2.06
CA GLY A 76 -11.30 -16.52 -0.90
C GLY A 76 -10.00 -16.78 -0.14
N GLU A 77 -8.85 -16.35 -0.67
CA GLU A 77 -7.56 -16.48 0.02
C GLU A 77 -7.55 -15.65 1.32
N LYS A 78 -7.04 -16.24 2.40
CA LYS A 78 -6.98 -15.60 3.73
C LYS A 78 -5.58 -15.69 4.30
N PHE A 79 -5.11 -14.58 4.84
CA PHE A 79 -3.81 -14.52 5.52
C PHE A 79 -3.81 -13.47 6.62
N THR A 80 -2.87 -13.62 7.55
CA THR A 80 -2.65 -12.68 8.65
C THR A 80 -1.25 -12.10 8.52
N LEU A 81 -1.16 -10.78 8.43
CA LEU A 81 0.10 -10.06 8.55
C LEU A 81 0.40 -9.81 10.03
N SER A 82 1.64 -10.05 10.44
CA SER A 82 2.17 -9.64 11.74
C SER A 82 3.33 -8.69 11.55
N ARG A 83 3.36 -7.62 12.35
CA ARG A 83 4.48 -6.69 12.41
C ARG A 83 4.72 -6.25 13.85
N LYS A 84 5.99 -6.10 14.21
CA LYS A 84 6.34 -5.51 15.51
C LYS A 84 5.91 -4.05 15.56
N VAL A 85 5.44 -3.59 16.72
CA VAL A 85 5.11 -2.17 16.98
C VAL A 85 6.33 -1.27 16.74
N SER A 86 7.53 -1.77 17.04
CA SER A 86 8.80 -1.09 16.78
C SER A 86 9.16 -0.97 15.29
N GLY A 87 8.35 -1.51 14.39
CA GLY A 87 8.64 -1.57 12.96
C GLY A 87 9.48 -2.77 12.56
N GLY A 88 10.18 -2.65 11.43
CA GLY A 88 10.89 -3.76 10.80
C GLY A 88 10.03 -4.53 9.80
N ASP A 89 10.48 -5.74 9.49
CA ASP A 89 9.87 -6.65 8.52
C ASP A 89 8.58 -7.28 9.05
N PHE A 90 7.85 -7.92 8.14
CA PHE A 90 6.58 -8.58 8.41
C PHE A 90 6.75 -10.10 8.44
N LEU A 91 5.84 -10.76 9.14
CA LEU A 91 5.52 -12.17 8.94
C LEU A 91 4.13 -12.28 8.32
N VAL A 92 3.93 -13.23 7.44
CA VAL A 92 2.60 -13.59 6.91
C VAL A 92 2.31 -15.04 7.26
N PHE A 93 1.09 -15.29 7.73
CA PHE A 93 0.59 -16.62 8.07
C PHE A 93 -0.63 -16.93 7.20
N ASP A 94 -0.72 -18.16 6.69
CA ASP A 94 -1.88 -18.61 5.92
C ASP A 94 -3.06 -18.90 6.83
N GLY A 95 -4.15 -18.15 6.68
CA GLY A 95 -5.31 -18.16 7.56
C GLY A 95 -5.49 -16.89 8.40
N LEU A 96 -6.58 -16.86 9.18
CA LEU A 96 -6.97 -15.73 10.03
C LEU A 96 -6.66 -16.03 11.51
N TYR A 97 -5.51 -15.56 12.00
CA TYR A 97 -5.07 -15.78 13.38
C TYR A 97 -5.15 -14.49 14.18
N LYS A 98 -5.86 -14.54 15.30
CA LYS A 98 -6.00 -13.39 16.23
C LYS A 98 -4.95 -13.40 17.34
N GLU A 99 -4.13 -14.45 17.39
CA GLU A 99 -3.06 -14.68 18.36
C GLU A 99 -1.87 -15.33 17.65
N ILE A 100 -0.67 -15.27 18.27
CA ILE A 100 0.53 -15.96 17.77
C ILE A 100 0.87 -17.09 18.73
N THR A 101 0.85 -18.32 18.24
CA THR A 101 1.20 -19.55 18.96
C THR A 101 2.57 -20.06 18.50
N ALA A 102 3.19 -20.97 19.27
CA ALA A 102 4.55 -21.44 18.99
C ALA A 102 4.65 -22.30 17.72
N ASP A 103 3.55 -22.91 17.28
CA ASP A 103 3.43 -23.77 16.11
C ASP A 103 3.17 -23.00 14.81
N LEU A 104 2.85 -21.70 14.89
CA LEU A 104 2.63 -20.85 13.73
C LEU A 104 3.94 -20.58 12.98
N SER A 105 4.06 -21.17 11.79
CA SER A 105 5.15 -20.87 10.85
C SER A 105 4.71 -19.81 9.86
N GLY A 106 5.38 -18.66 9.86
CA GLY A 106 5.08 -17.54 8.98
C GLY A 106 6.20 -17.30 7.97
N GLN A 107 5.84 -16.93 6.75
CA GLN A 107 6.80 -16.45 5.75
C GLN A 107 7.23 -15.02 6.10
N LYS A 108 8.53 -14.75 6.06
CA LYS A 108 9.06 -13.40 6.24
C LYS A 108 8.88 -12.56 4.97
N LEU A 109 8.35 -11.35 5.13
CA LEU A 109 8.23 -10.35 4.07
C LEU A 109 8.99 -9.08 4.47
N ARG A 110 9.87 -8.61 3.60
CA ARG A 110 10.61 -7.36 3.85
C ARG A 110 9.67 -6.16 3.79
N SER A 111 9.88 -5.22 4.71
CA SER A 111 9.10 -3.97 4.76
C SER A 111 9.40 -3.04 3.58
N LYS A 112 10.67 -2.96 3.15
CA LYS A 112 11.11 -2.06 2.07
C LYS A 112 10.92 -2.70 0.70
N HIS A 113 10.12 -2.04 -0.15
CA HIS A 113 9.97 -2.39 -1.56
C HIS A 113 11.29 -2.21 -2.32
N LYS A 114 11.54 -3.08 -3.30
CA LYS A 114 12.64 -2.96 -4.26
C LYS A 114 12.21 -3.59 -5.58
N ASP A 115 12.53 -2.93 -6.69
CA ASP A 115 12.26 -3.46 -8.03
C ASP A 115 12.88 -4.86 -8.22
N GLY A 116 12.14 -5.75 -8.87
CA GLY A 116 12.50 -7.16 -9.10
C GLY A 116 12.47 -8.07 -7.87
N ARG A 117 12.14 -7.59 -6.66
CA ARG A 117 12.02 -8.44 -5.47
C ARG A 117 10.59 -8.90 -5.23
N THR A 118 10.43 -10.19 -4.97
CA THR A 118 9.16 -10.83 -4.63
C THR A 118 8.97 -11.06 -3.13
N ASP A 119 10.05 -10.97 -2.33
CA ASP A 119 10.07 -11.22 -0.88
C ASP A 119 9.72 -9.98 -0.03
N THR A 120 8.91 -9.06 -0.57
CA THR A 120 8.51 -7.80 0.10
C THR A 120 7.01 -7.76 0.33
N LEU A 121 6.56 -7.03 1.36
CA LEU A 121 5.12 -6.83 1.61
C LEU A 121 4.43 -6.24 0.38
N SER A 122 5.07 -5.24 -0.24
CA SER A 122 4.54 -4.55 -1.42
C SER A 122 4.31 -5.52 -2.57
N ALA A 123 5.33 -6.33 -2.92
CA ALA A 123 5.21 -7.32 -3.98
C ALA A 123 4.16 -8.39 -3.66
N PHE A 124 4.12 -8.86 -2.40
CA PHE A 124 3.13 -9.84 -1.94
C PHE A 124 1.70 -9.31 -2.10
N LEU A 125 1.39 -8.11 -1.60
CA LEU A 125 0.05 -7.54 -1.70
C LEU A 125 -0.36 -7.20 -3.15
N LEU A 126 0.57 -6.70 -3.97
CA LEU A 126 0.32 -6.40 -5.38
C LEU A 126 0.02 -7.67 -6.19
N ASP A 127 0.67 -8.79 -5.88
CA ASP A 127 0.39 -10.10 -6.48
C ASP A 127 -1.06 -10.52 -6.23
N LYS A 128 -1.55 -10.37 -5.00
CA LYS A 128 -2.93 -10.72 -4.62
C LYS A 128 -4.01 -9.95 -5.35
N ILE A 129 -3.70 -8.78 -5.88
CA ILE A 129 -4.65 -7.91 -6.62
C ILE A 129 -4.31 -7.78 -8.10
N ASN A 130 -3.48 -8.68 -8.65
CA ASN A 130 -3.08 -8.72 -10.06
C ASN A 130 -2.41 -7.42 -10.56
N LEU A 131 -1.69 -6.72 -9.67
CA LEU A 131 -0.93 -5.52 -9.99
C LEU A 131 0.59 -5.69 -9.85
N LYS A 132 1.05 -6.93 -9.65
CA LYS A 132 2.48 -7.25 -9.65
C LYS A 132 3.12 -6.92 -10.99
N ASP A 133 4.40 -6.53 -10.94
CA ASP A 133 5.25 -6.17 -12.08
C ASP A 133 4.77 -4.98 -12.94
N LYS A 134 3.64 -4.35 -12.56
CA LYS A 134 3.17 -3.12 -13.22
C LYS A 134 4.16 -1.99 -13.01
N ARG A 135 4.29 -1.12 -14.02
CA ARG A 135 5.26 -0.03 -14.03
C ARG A 135 4.60 1.32 -14.26
N LEU A 136 5.09 2.31 -13.53
CA LEU A 136 4.62 3.68 -13.59
C LEU A 136 5.64 4.55 -14.30
N LYS A 137 5.17 5.47 -15.15
CA LYS A 137 6.03 6.51 -15.73
C LYS A 137 6.54 7.42 -14.62
N LYS A 138 7.85 7.55 -14.52
CA LYS A 138 8.55 8.35 -13.49
C LYS A 138 8.68 9.81 -13.89
N ASN A 139 9.00 10.08 -15.16
CA ASN A 139 9.27 11.43 -15.65
C ASN A 139 8.93 11.57 -17.14
N VAL A 140 9.05 12.81 -17.65
CA VAL A 140 8.83 13.15 -19.06
C VAL A 140 9.77 12.42 -20.01
N SER A 141 11.00 12.11 -19.57
CA SER A 141 12.02 11.38 -20.34
C SER A 141 11.68 9.90 -20.60
N GLY A 142 10.56 9.43 -20.05
CA GLY A 142 10.06 8.08 -20.26
C GLY A 142 10.74 7.02 -19.41
N GLU A 143 11.47 7.41 -18.36
CA GLU A 143 11.91 6.46 -17.34
C GLU A 143 10.71 5.91 -16.58
N THR A 144 10.81 4.68 -16.10
CA THR A 144 9.76 4.02 -15.31
C THR A 144 10.26 3.65 -13.90
N ASN A 145 9.32 3.48 -12.99
CA ASN A 145 9.54 2.83 -11.69
C ASN A 145 8.58 1.64 -11.57
N SER A 146 8.99 0.58 -10.87
CA SER A 146 8.06 -0.47 -10.46
C SER A 146 6.95 0.10 -9.57
N LEU A 147 5.72 -0.34 -9.79
CA LEU A 147 4.60 -0.07 -8.88
C LEU A 147 4.94 -0.63 -7.50
N SER A 148 4.65 0.16 -6.47
CA SER A 148 4.70 -0.29 -5.07
C SER A 148 3.32 -0.13 -4.43
N PHE A 149 3.02 -0.93 -3.40
CA PHE A 149 1.77 -0.83 -2.68
C PHE A 149 1.58 0.54 -2.00
N ARG A 150 2.69 1.24 -1.68
CA ARG A 150 2.66 2.62 -1.18
C ARG A 150 2.13 3.63 -2.19
N ASN A 151 2.24 3.35 -3.49
CA ASN A 151 1.60 4.19 -4.50
C ASN A 151 0.08 4.08 -4.39
N LEU A 152 -0.46 2.87 -4.17
CA LEU A 152 -1.89 2.63 -4.01
C LEU A 152 -2.43 3.16 -2.68
N SER A 153 -1.67 3.03 -1.58
CA SER A 153 -2.12 3.44 -0.25
C SER A 153 -2.49 4.92 -0.18
N HIS A 154 -1.88 5.77 -1.00
CA HIS A 154 -2.24 7.19 -1.11
C HIS A 154 -3.71 7.40 -1.52
N LEU A 155 -4.24 6.53 -2.40
CA LEU A 155 -5.60 6.62 -2.95
C LEU A 155 -6.63 5.86 -2.12
N THR A 156 -6.21 4.90 -1.29
CA THR A 156 -7.13 4.06 -0.50
C THR A 156 -7.19 4.45 0.97
N ILE A 157 -6.17 5.14 1.49
CA ILE A 157 -6.10 5.59 2.88
C ILE A 157 -6.10 7.12 2.88
N ILE A 158 -7.30 7.68 3.10
CA ILE A 158 -7.53 9.11 3.12
C ILE A 158 -7.75 9.53 4.58
N ASP A 159 -6.82 10.29 5.13
CA ASP A 159 -6.93 10.90 6.46
C ASP A 159 -7.64 12.26 6.39
N GLU A 160 -7.93 12.83 7.57
CA GLU A 160 -8.61 14.11 7.70
C GLU A 160 -7.86 15.25 7.00
N GLU A 161 -6.53 15.29 7.10
CA GLU A 161 -5.71 16.32 6.45
C GLU A 161 -5.84 16.25 4.93
N LYS A 162 -5.84 15.06 4.34
CA LYS A 162 -6.03 14.87 2.90
C LYS A 162 -7.42 15.29 2.43
N ILE A 163 -8.47 14.98 3.20
CA ILE A 163 -9.86 15.35 2.84
C ILE A 163 -10.02 16.87 2.75
N GLN A 164 -9.35 17.62 3.62
CA GLN A 164 -9.47 19.08 3.70
C GLN A 164 -8.66 19.84 2.64
N LYS A 165 -7.76 19.17 1.91
CA LYS A 165 -6.91 19.82 0.91
C LYS A 165 -7.71 20.27 -0.31
N GLN A 166 -7.39 21.47 -0.81
CA GLN A 166 -7.95 22.02 -2.04
C GLN A 166 -7.14 21.60 -3.29
N ILE A 167 -6.70 20.35 -3.34
CA ILE A 167 -6.08 19.74 -4.53
C ILE A 167 -6.80 18.44 -4.85
N SER A 168 -6.71 17.98 -6.10
CA SER A 168 -7.32 16.70 -6.46
C SER A 168 -6.78 15.56 -5.59
N PRO A 169 -7.64 14.65 -5.07
CA PRO A 169 -7.23 13.53 -4.21
C PRO A 169 -6.20 12.59 -4.85
N ILE A 170 -6.11 12.59 -6.19
CA ILE A 170 -5.09 11.82 -6.92
C ILE A 170 -3.67 12.31 -6.63
N PHE A 171 -3.51 13.57 -6.22
CA PHE A 171 -2.21 14.19 -6.00
C PHE A 171 -1.87 14.25 -4.51
N THR A 172 -0.62 13.94 -4.17
CA THR A 172 -0.09 14.20 -2.82
C THR A 172 0.25 15.68 -2.60
N GLY A 173 0.40 16.44 -3.69
CA GLY A 173 0.90 17.81 -3.70
C GLY A 173 2.41 17.93 -3.92
N GLN A 174 3.15 16.81 -4.01
CA GLN A 174 4.58 16.82 -4.31
C GLN A 174 4.83 16.90 -5.82
N HIS A 175 5.55 17.92 -6.27
CA HIS A 175 5.84 18.13 -7.70
C HIS A 175 6.51 16.92 -8.37
N VAL A 176 7.46 16.28 -7.68
CA VAL A 176 8.18 15.10 -8.20
C VAL A 176 7.31 13.85 -8.33
N SER A 177 6.22 13.77 -7.58
CA SER A 177 5.31 12.62 -7.55
C SER A 177 4.18 12.72 -8.57
N LYS A 178 3.96 13.92 -9.15
CA LYS A 178 2.85 14.18 -10.06
C LYS A 178 2.81 13.24 -11.27
N THR A 179 3.96 12.96 -11.89
CA THR A 179 4.00 12.08 -13.08
C THR A 179 3.67 10.62 -12.70
N PRO A 180 4.30 10.02 -11.67
CA PRO A 180 3.89 8.72 -11.15
C PRO A 180 2.41 8.64 -10.72
N GLU A 181 1.87 9.69 -10.10
CA GLU A 181 0.47 9.73 -9.63
C GLU A 181 -0.53 9.70 -10.79
N ILE A 182 -0.29 10.48 -11.85
CA ILE A 182 -1.11 10.43 -13.07
C ILE A 182 -1.00 9.07 -13.73
N SER A 183 0.21 8.52 -13.84
CA SER A 183 0.46 7.20 -14.40
C SER A 183 -0.28 6.11 -13.61
N LEU A 184 -0.26 6.18 -12.28
CA LEU A 184 -1.00 5.26 -11.42
C LEU A 184 -2.50 5.37 -11.67
N PHE A 185 -3.03 6.60 -11.72
CA PHE A 185 -4.45 6.80 -11.94
C PHE A 185 -4.90 6.26 -13.30
N ASN A 186 -4.12 6.50 -14.36
CA ASN A 186 -4.36 5.92 -15.69
C ASN A 186 -4.31 4.40 -15.67
N LEU A 187 -3.35 3.79 -14.97
CA LEU A 187 -3.28 2.34 -14.78
C LEU A 187 -4.55 1.81 -14.11
N LEU A 188 -5.04 2.47 -13.07
CA LEU A 188 -6.25 2.03 -12.36
C LEU A 188 -7.52 2.16 -13.20
N LEU A 189 -7.60 3.17 -14.07
CA LEU A 189 -8.75 3.38 -14.97
C LEU A 189 -8.73 2.44 -16.17
N THR A 190 -7.57 2.20 -16.76
CA THR A 190 -7.44 1.51 -18.06
C THR A 190 -6.95 0.07 -17.94
N GLY A 191 -6.32 -0.29 -16.83
CA GLY A 191 -5.59 -1.56 -16.66
C GLY A 191 -4.24 -1.62 -17.38
N ILE A 192 -3.88 -0.57 -18.13
CA ILE A 192 -2.66 -0.50 -18.95
C ILE A 192 -1.59 0.28 -18.19
N ASP A 193 -0.41 -0.32 -18.05
CA ASP A 193 0.74 0.30 -17.38
C ASP A 193 1.74 0.88 -18.39
N ASN A 194 2.87 1.39 -17.90
CA ASN A 194 3.91 2.00 -18.74
C ASN A 194 5.10 1.08 -19.02
N SER A 195 4.95 -0.24 -18.87
CA SER A 195 6.01 -1.23 -19.12
C SER A 195 6.58 -1.17 -20.54
N TYR A 196 5.77 -0.79 -21.53
CA TYR A 196 6.20 -0.60 -22.92
C TYR A 196 7.31 0.45 -23.10
N LEU A 197 7.47 1.39 -22.15
CA LEU A 197 8.53 2.41 -22.21
C LEU A 197 9.93 1.85 -21.90
N ASP A 198 10.01 0.71 -21.21
CA ASP A 198 11.28 0.02 -20.93
C ASP A 198 11.74 -0.83 -22.11
N TYR A 199 10.83 -1.14 -23.04
CA TYR A 199 11.18 -1.71 -24.33
C TYR A 199 11.71 -0.59 -25.25
N ARG A 200 12.98 -0.21 -25.04
CA ARG A 200 13.75 0.52 -26.04
C ARG A 200 14.64 -0.49 -26.78
N PRO A 201 14.35 -0.85 -28.04
CA PRO A 201 15.37 -1.52 -28.84
C PRO A 201 16.62 -0.62 -28.85
N LYS A 202 17.80 -1.23 -28.69
CA LYS A 202 19.07 -0.53 -28.88
C LYS A 202 19.20 -0.12 -30.35
N SER A 203 18.57 0.98 -30.73
CA SER A 203 18.92 1.74 -31.91
C SER A 203 18.99 3.20 -31.52
N GLU A 204 20.24 3.65 -31.49
CA GLU A 204 20.70 5.01 -31.70
C GLU A 204 20.42 6.06 -30.61
N SER A 205 21.53 6.48 -30.02
CA SER A 205 21.73 7.74 -29.33
C SER A 205 21.25 8.94 -30.16
N ASN A 206 20.54 9.84 -29.47
CA ASN A 206 20.39 11.28 -29.75
C ASN A 206 19.62 11.72 -31.01
N SER A 207 18.40 12.22 -30.80
CA SER A 207 18.10 13.63 -31.08
C SER A 207 16.85 14.09 -30.32
N SER A 208 17.09 14.92 -29.31
CA SER A 208 16.11 15.80 -28.70
C SER A 208 15.63 16.83 -29.73
N SER A 209 14.63 16.49 -30.54
CA SER A 209 13.91 17.45 -31.40
C SER A 209 12.51 17.04 -31.84
N ASP A 210 12.13 15.75 -31.78
CA ASP A 210 10.95 15.32 -32.57
C ASP A 210 9.65 15.12 -31.77
N ILE A 211 9.68 15.21 -30.44
CA ILE A 211 8.45 15.11 -29.62
C ILE A 211 7.74 16.48 -29.49
N ALA A 212 8.41 17.59 -29.82
CA ALA A 212 7.81 18.93 -29.79
C ALA A 212 6.85 19.22 -30.95
N LYS A 213 6.75 18.33 -31.97
CA LYS A 213 5.87 18.53 -33.13
C LYS A 213 4.47 17.92 -33.00
N VAL A 214 4.17 17.17 -31.93
CA VAL A 214 2.84 16.55 -31.76
C VAL A 214 1.89 17.42 -30.89
N GLN A 215 2.32 18.62 -30.46
CA GLN A 215 1.47 19.55 -29.68
C GLN A 215 1.00 20.80 -30.47
N ILE A 216 1.15 20.84 -31.79
CA ILE A 216 0.66 21.96 -32.64
C ILE A 216 -0.41 21.52 -33.66
N LEU A 217 -0.87 20.27 -33.59
CA LEU A 217 -1.98 19.79 -34.42
C LEU A 217 -3.06 19.22 -33.52
N ASP A 218 -3.77 20.12 -32.85
CA ASP A 218 -5.20 20.04 -32.57
C ASP A 218 -5.60 21.45 -32.11
N GLU A 219 -6.36 22.13 -32.98
CA GLU A 219 -7.08 23.38 -32.66
C GLU A 219 -8.11 23.15 -31.54
#